data_AF-A0A5R8WI26-F1
#
_entry.id   AF-A0A5R8WI26-F1
#
_cell.length_a   1.000
_cell.length_b   1.000
_cell.length_c   1.000
_cell.angle_alpha   90.00
_cell.angle_beta   90.00
_cell.angle_gamma   90.00
#
_symmetry.space_group_name_H-M   'P 1'
#
loop_
_entity.id
_entity.type
_entity.pdbx_description
1 polymer ?
#
loop_
_entity_poly.entity_id
_entity_poly.type
_entity_poly.pdbx_seq_one_letter_code
_entity_poly.pdbx_strand_id
1 'polypeptide(L)'
;MNFTGNAWQDDLSVRTATFVARQLQEELNQDRGLRIEFEAGSHYQALVRMLDLMLSTDQKRYWLDLRRLPVSLNAFTAYHPPSDTVEVDLGRFLCDDVIPHTPPTPPPPLWHHQLRAELAAAFRLSTWRPLFSPAWRYSTLLLLLLPPAAAWQLQRLFATNFRH
;
A
#
# COMPACT_ATOMS: atom_id res chain seq x y z
N MET A 1 -28.51 -9.99 10.98
CA MET A 1 -28.94 -10.62 12.24
C MET A 1 -28.65 -9.66 13.36
N ASN A 2 -29.54 -9.50 14.32
CA ASN A 2 -29.43 -8.40 15.28
C ASN A 2 -29.42 -8.95 16.71
N PHE A 3 -28.50 -8.42 17.52
CA PHE A 3 -28.40 -8.66 18.95
C PHE A 3 -28.98 -7.45 19.67
N THR A 4 -29.99 -7.68 20.51
CA THR A 4 -30.79 -6.61 21.16
C THR A 4 -30.54 -6.53 22.66
N GLY A 5 -29.88 -7.54 23.25
CA GLY A 5 -29.74 -7.70 24.70
C GLY A 5 -30.82 -8.58 25.33
N ASN A 6 -31.80 -9.03 24.53
CA ASN A 6 -32.77 -10.01 24.98
C ASN A 6 -32.17 -11.41 24.87
N ALA A 7 -31.97 -12.09 26.00
CA ALA A 7 -31.35 -13.41 26.06
C ALA A 7 -31.96 -14.47 25.12
N TRP A 8 -33.29 -14.46 24.94
CA TRP A 8 -33.97 -15.42 24.05
C TRP A 8 -33.75 -15.11 22.57
N GLN A 9 -33.86 -13.83 22.20
CA GLN A 9 -33.62 -13.40 20.82
C GLN A 9 -32.15 -13.56 20.44
N ASP A 10 -31.26 -13.21 21.37
CA ASP A 10 -29.82 -13.34 21.19
C ASP A 10 -29.41 -14.82 21.05
N ASP A 11 -29.98 -15.77 21.82
CA ASP A 11 -29.71 -17.21 21.63
C ASP A 11 -30.13 -17.72 20.25
N LEU A 12 -31.30 -17.29 19.78
CA LEU A 12 -31.76 -17.61 18.42
C LEU A 12 -30.82 -17.00 17.36
N SER A 13 -30.41 -15.74 17.55
CA SER A 13 -29.44 -15.08 16.68
C SER A 13 -28.10 -15.83 16.65
N VAL A 14 -27.59 -16.30 17.80
CA VAL A 14 -26.37 -17.13 17.87
C VAL A 14 -26.55 -18.41 17.07
N ARG A 15 -27.61 -19.18 17.32
CA ARG A 15 -27.86 -20.46 16.61
C ARG A 15 -27.95 -20.24 15.11
N THR A 16 -28.69 -19.22 14.69
CA THR A 16 -28.85 -18.93 13.28
C THR A 16 -27.52 -18.48 12.66
N ALA A 17 -26.73 -17.66 13.36
CA ALA A 17 -25.40 -17.26 12.92
C ALA A 17 -24.46 -18.48 12.79
N THR A 18 -24.51 -19.44 13.72
CA THR A 18 -23.72 -20.67 13.65
C THR A 18 -24.08 -21.52 12.43
N PHE A 19 -25.37 -21.61 12.11
CA PHE A 19 -25.87 -22.36 10.97
C PHE A 19 -25.44 -21.71 9.65
N VAL A 20 -25.64 -20.40 9.53
CA VAL A 20 -25.26 -19.64 8.33
C VAL A 20 -23.75 -19.63 8.13
N ALA A 21 -22.96 -19.49 9.19
CA ALA A 21 -21.50 -19.53 9.10
C ALA A 21 -21.01 -20.89 8.55
N ARG A 22 -21.59 -22.00 9.00
CA ARG A 22 -21.28 -23.34 8.44
C ARG A 22 -21.68 -23.46 6.97
N GLN A 23 -22.87 -22.99 6.62
CA GLN A 23 -23.35 -23.02 5.24
C GLN A 23 -22.45 -22.18 4.30
N LEU A 24 -22.03 -21.00 4.74
CA LEU A 24 -21.14 -20.12 3.97
C LEU A 24 -19.71 -20.66 3.88
N GLN A 25 -19.29 -21.51 4.82
CA GLN A 25 -18.00 -22.20 4.76
C GLN A 25 -17.98 -23.28 3.67
N GLU A 26 -19.12 -23.88 3.36
CA GLU A 26 -19.26 -24.89 2.30
C GLU A 26 -19.43 -24.27 0.90
N GLU A 27 -19.90 -23.02 0.80
CA GLU A 27 -20.04 -22.31 -0.49
C GLU A 27 -18.67 -21.82 -1.01
N LEU A 28 -18.23 -22.37 -2.15
CA LEU A 28 -16.96 -22.00 -2.80
C LEU A 28 -16.94 -20.55 -3.33
N ASN A 29 -18.12 -20.00 -3.67
CA ASN A 29 -18.28 -18.66 -4.21
C ASN A 29 -18.73 -17.73 -3.07
N GLN A 30 -17.79 -17.02 -2.46
CA GLN A 30 -17.98 -16.12 -1.32
C GLN A 30 -18.71 -14.80 -1.69
N ASP A 31 -19.72 -14.86 -2.55
CA ASP A 31 -20.54 -13.70 -2.95
C ASP A 31 -21.53 -13.29 -1.85
N ARG A 32 -21.67 -14.12 -0.80
CA ARG A 32 -22.60 -13.91 0.29
C ARG A 32 -21.88 -13.69 1.61
N GLY A 33 -22.27 -12.60 2.26
CA GLY A 33 -21.76 -12.18 3.54
C GLY A 33 -22.68 -12.48 4.70
N LEU A 34 -22.09 -12.62 5.89
CA LEU A 34 -22.81 -12.59 7.15
C LEU A 34 -22.61 -11.22 7.80
N ARG A 35 -23.69 -10.43 7.90
CA ARG A 35 -23.72 -9.17 8.66
C ARG A 35 -24.47 -9.36 9.97
N ILE A 36 -23.77 -9.09 11.05
CA ILE A 36 -24.23 -9.18 12.43
C ILE A 36 -24.25 -7.78 13.00
N GLU A 37 -25.38 -7.35 13.54
CA GLU A 37 -25.56 -6.03 14.13
C GLU A 37 -25.77 -6.15 15.64
N PHE A 38 -25.12 -5.26 16.38
CA PHE A 38 -25.16 -5.17 17.82
C PHE A 38 -25.83 -3.84 18.18
N GLU A 39 -27.06 -3.91 18.67
CA GLU A 39 -27.79 -2.74 19.13
C GLU A 39 -27.25 -2.24 20.48
N ALA A 40 -27.64 -1.03 20.88
CA ALA A 40 -27.16 -0.41 22.12
C ALA A 40 -27.48 -1.24 23.39
N GLY A 41 -28.52 -2.08 23.35
CA GLY A 41 -28.88 -3.00 24.43
C GLY A 41 -28.08 -4.30 24.46
N SER A 42 -27.32 -4.60 23.41
CA SER A 42 -26.57 -5.86 23.31
C SER A 42 -25.44 -5.96 24.34
N HIS A 43 -25.21 -7.17 24.83
CA HIS A 43 -24.12 -7.45 25.75
C HIS A 43 -22.81 -7.68 25.00
N TYR A 44 -21.71 -7.18 25.55
CA TYR A 44 -20.35 -7.43 25.04
C TYR A 44 -20.05 -8.94 24.86
N GLN A 45 -20.63 -9.77 25.72
CA GLN A 45 -20.52 -11.23 25.62
C GLN A 45 -21.02 -11.78 24.28
N ALA A 46 -22.05 -11.17 23.66
CA ALA A 46 -22.54 -11.58 22.35
C ALA A 46 -21.48 -11.33 21.26
N LEU A 47 -20.78 -10.19 21.31
CA LEU A 47 -19.69 -9.89 20.40
C LEU A 47 -18.54 -10.90 20.55
N VAL A 48 -18.12 -11.18 21.80
CA VAL A 48 -17.07 -12.17 22.08
C VAL A 48 -17.45 -13.54 21.53
N ARG A 49 -18.68 -14.00 21.77
CA ARG A 49 -19.16 -15.29 21.24
C ARG A 49 -19.13 -15.34 19.71
N MET A 50 -19.46 -14.25 19.03
CA MET A 50 -19.39 -14.21 17.57
C MET A 50 -17.94 -14.22 17.07
N LEU A 51 -17.02 -13.57 17.76
CA LEU A 51 -15.59 -13.62 17.44
C LEU A 51 -15.00 -15.02 17.67
N ASP A 52 -15.33 -15.66 18.79
CA ASP A 52 -14.96 -17.05 19.06
C ASP A 52 -15.52 -18.00 17.99
N LEU A 53 -16.72 -17.71 17.50
CA LEU A 53 -17.34 -18.47 16.42
C LEU A 53 -16.53 -18.33 15.12
N MET A 54 -16.16 -17.11 14.73
CA MET A 54 -15.30 -16.88 13.55
C MET A 54 -13.99 -17.65 13.67
N LEU A 55 -13.35 -17.59 14.84
CA LEU A 55 -12.13 -18.33 15.14
C LEU A 55 -12.34 -19.85 15.01
N SER A 56 -13.44 -20.38 15.54
CA SER A 56 -13.76 -21.81 15.49
C SER A 56 -14.04 -22.32 14.06
N THR A 57 -14.49 -21.44 13.17
CA THR A 57 -14.76 -21.75 11.76
C THR A 57 -13.53 -21.54 10.86
N ASP A 58 -12.36 -21.24 11.42
CA ASP A 58 -11.15 -20.81 10.69
C ASP A 58 -11.44 -19.66 9.70
N GLN A 59 -12.40 -18.80 10.06
CA GLN A 59 -12.82 -17.72 9.19
C GLN A 59 -11.93 -16.51 9.42
N LYS A 60 -11.10 -16.20 8.42
CA LYS A 60 -10.11 -15.12 8.48
C LYS A 60 -10.63 -13.80 7.92
N ARG A 61 -11.71 -13.84 7.13
CA ARG A 61 -12.27 -12.66 6.46
C ARG A 61 -13.45 -12.09 7.26
N TYR A 62 -13.14 -11.34 8.30
CA TYR A 62 -14.13 -10.57 9.04
C TYR A 62 -13.61 -9.21 9.49
N TRP A 63 -14.53 -8.26 9.68
CA TRP A 63 -14.22 -6.91 10.13
C TRP A 63 -15.35 -6.33 10.97
N LEU A 64 -14.96 -5.54 11.97
CA LEU A 64 -15.88 -4.89 12.89
C LEU A 64 -15.97 -3.38 12.57
N ASP A 65 -17.17 -2.89 12.29
CA ASP A 65 -17.49 -1.47 12.17
C ASP A 65 -17.96 -0.91 13.51
N LEU A 66 -17.16 -0.03 14.11
CA LEU A 66 -17.54 0.73 15.31
C LEU A 66 -17.88 2.20 14.97
N ARG A 67 -17.78 2.62 13.70
CA ARG A 67 -17.98 4.02 13.30
C ARG A 67 -19.45 4.44 13.40
N ARG A 68 -20.38 3.50 13.23
CA ARG A 68 -21.82 3.75 13.21
C ARG A 68 -22.52 2.80 14.15
N LEU A 69 -23.56 3.30 14.80
CA LEU A 69 -24.52 2.50 15.54
C LEU A 69 -25.66 2.10 14.59
N PRO A 70 -26.17 0.86 14.65
CA PRO A 70 -25.68 -0.24 15.48
C PRO A 70 -24.31 -0.75 15.01
N VAL A 71 -23.46 -1.17 15.97
CA VAL A 71 -22.13 -1.73 15.68
C VAL A 71 -22.31 -2.97 14.81
N SER A 72 -21.52 -3.14 13.76
CA SER A 72 -21.71 -4.27 12.84
C SER A 72 -20.44 -5.10 12.66
N LEU A 73 -20.56 -6.42 12.83
CA LEU A 73 -19.55 -7.40 12.48
C LEU A 73 -19.92 -8.01 11.14
N ASN A 74 -19.06 -7.83 10.15
CA ASN A 74 -19.25 -8.34 8.80
C ASN A 74 -18.24 -9.46 8.57
N ALA A 75 -18.73 -10.66 8.27
CA ALA A 75 -17.93 -11.86 8.02
C ALA A 75 -18.25 -12.43 6.63
N PHE A 76 -17.35 -13.24 6.07
CA PHE A 76 -17.53 -13.87 4.75
C PHE A 76 -17.68 -12.88 3.58
N THR A 77 -17.28 -11.61 3.76
CA THR A 77 -17.34 -10.58 2.71
C THR A 77 -15.96 -10.08 2.36
N ALA A 78 -15.71 -9.86 1.07
CA ALA A 78 -14.58 -9.08 0.61
C ALA A 78 -14.80 -7.61 1.02
N TYR A 79 -13.89 -7.09 1.83
CA TYR A 79 -13.92 -5.70 2.23
C TYR A 79 -13.63 -4.81 1.02
N HIS A 80 -14.57 -3.94 0.68
CA HIS A 80 -14.39 -2.90 -0.33
C HIS A 80 -14.27 -1.56 0.40
N PRO A 81 -13.05 -1.01 0.59
CA PRO A 81 -12.92 0.31 1.17
C PRO A 81 -13.65 1.33 0.28
N PRO A 82 -14.41 2.27 0.86
CA PRO A 82 -14.88 3.41 0.09
C PRO A 82 -13.66 4.13 -0.50
N SER A 83 -13.71 4.38 -1.81
CA SER A 83 -12.66 4.99 -2.64
C SER A 83 -12.05 6.28 -2.06
N ASP A 84 -12.74 6.94 -1.12
CA ASP A 84 -12.49 8.35 -0.80
C ASP A 84 -11.93 8.62 0.60
N THR A 85 -11.57 7.60 1.40
CA THR A 85 -11.01 7.85 2.74
C THR A 85 -9.65 7.20 2.95
N VAL A 86 -8.59 7.97 2.67
CA VAL A 86 -7.18 7.74 3.03
C VAL A 86 -6.93 8.05 4.53
N GLU A 87 -7.98 8.17 5.33
CA GLU A 87 -7.85 8.40 6.76
C GLU A 87 -7.70 7.07 7.49
N VAL A 88 -6.58 6.93 8.20
CA VAL A 88 -6.28 5.81 9.10
C VAL A 88 -7.50 5.53 9.96
N ASP A 89 -8.11 4.37 9.70
CA ASP A 89 -9.45 4.05 10.16
C ASP A 89 -9.43 3.54 11.61
N LEU A 90 -9.34 4.45 12.58
CA LEU A 90 -9.30 4.17 14.03
C LEU A 90 -10.57 3.48 14.59
N GLY A 91 -11.62 3.33 13.78
CA GLY A 91 -12.90 2.74 14.19
C GLY A 91 -13.21 1.38 13.57
N ARG A 92 -12.25 0.77 12.86
CA ARG A 92 -12.49 -0.46 12.09
C ARG A 92 -11.42 -1.50 12.42
N PHE A 93 -11.81 -2.57 13.12
CA PHE A 93 -10.90 -3.65 13.48
C PHE A 93 -11.00 -4.77 12.43
N LEU A 94 -9.90 -4.98 11.69
CA LEU A 94 -9.74 -6.03 10.70
C LEU A 94 -8.92 -7.16 11.31
N CYS A 95 -9.28 -8.42 11.03
CA CYS A 95 -8.42 -9.57 11.34
C CYS A 95 -7.83 -10.13 10.04
N ASP A 96 -6.53 -10.44 10.08
CA ASP A 96 -5.77 -11.20 9.06
C ASP A 96 -5.73 -10.61 7.62
N ASP A 97 -5.38 -9.33 7.48
CA ASP A 97 -4.94 -8.69 6.22
C ASP A 97 -5.94 -8.73 5.04
N VAL A 98 -6.74 -7.66 4.90
CA VAL A 98 -7.32 -7.25 3.59
C VAL A 98 -6.70 -5.95 3.07
N ILE A 99 -5.88 -5.28 3.89
CA ILE A 99 -5.03 -4.16 3.45
C ILE A 99 -3.70 -4.37 4.16
N PRO A 100 -2.58 -4.63 3.46
CA PRO A 100 -1.28 -4.55 4.09
C PRO A 100 -1.20 -3.14 4.68
N HIS A 101 -1.10 -3.06 6.01
CA HIS A 101 -0.90 -1.79 6.69
C HIS A 101 0.52 -1.31 6.36
N THR A 102 0.70 -0.80 5.14
CA THR A 102 1.79 0.13 4.87
C THR A 102 1.49 1.33 5.76
N PRO A 103 2.27 1.61 6.81
CA PRO A 103 2.08 2.83 7.57
C PRO A 103 2.04 3.99 6.57
N PRO A 104 1.17 4.99 6.74
CA PRO A 104 1.17 6.14 5.86
C PRO A 104 2.59 6.71 5.91
N THR A 105 3.33 6.54 4.83
CA THR A 105 4.65 7.14 4.69
C THR A 105 4.42 8.61 4.98
N PRO A 106 5.05 9.20 6.02
CA PRO A 106 4.81 10.59 6.35
C PRO A 106 4.97 11.40 5.07
N PRO A 107 4.05 12.35 4.76
CA PRO A 107 4.15 13.13 3.54
C PRO A 107 5.58 13.67 3.49
N PRO A 108 6.34 13.35 2.43
CA PRO A 108 7.74 13.68 2.42
C PRO A 108 7.82 15.20 2.58
N PRO A 109 8.71 15.68 3.45
CA PRO A 109 8.75 17.08 3.84
C PRO A 109 8.80 17.96 2.58
N LEU A 110 8.17 19.14 2.60
CA LEU A 110 7.99 20.02 1.42
C LEU A 110 9.28 20.22 0.60
N TRP A 111 10.45 20.21 1.25
CA TRP A 111 11.76 20.27 0.59
C TRP A 111 12.02 19.11 -0.37
N HIS A 112 11.50 17.92 -0.11
CA HIS A 112 11.66 16.71 -0.92
C HIS A 112 10.89 16.82 -2.24
N HIS A 113 9.70 17.44 -2.22
CA HIS A 113 8.93 17.72 -3.42
C HIS A 113 9.59 18.81 -4.26
N GLN A 114 10.14 19.85 -3.62
CA GLN A 114 10.93 20.87 -4.31
C GLN A 114 12.21 20.28 -4.91
N LEU A 115 12.95 19.45 -4.17
CA LEU A 115 14.15 18.78 -4.70
C LEU A 115 13.85 17.86 -5.87
N ARG A 116 12.74 17.10 -5.83
CA ARG A 116 12.31 16.28 -6.97
C ARG A 116 11.88 17.12 -8.17
N ALA A 117 11.20 18.25 -7.95
CA ALA A 117 10.80 19.16 -9.02
C ALA A 117 12.03 19.83 -9.66
N GLU A 118 12.99 20.28 -8.87
CA GLU A 118 14.26 20.85 -9.34
C GLU A 118 15.12 19.82 -10.07
N LEU A 119 15.24 18.60 -9.53
CA LEU A 119 15.94 17.50 -10.20
C LEU A 119 15.24 17.11 -11.51
N ALA A 120 13.91 17.04 -11.52
CA ALA A 120 13.15 16.76 -12.73
C ALA A 120 13.28 17.90 -13.77
N ALA A 121 13.38 19.16 -13.33
CA ALA A 121 13.67 20.30 -14.20
C ALA A 121 15.11 20.28 -14.74
N ALA A 122 16.09 19.89 -13.93
CA ALA A 122 17.49 19.72 -14.34
C ALA A 122 17.69 18.55 -15.33
N PHE A 123 16.92 17.47 -15.16
CA PHE A 123 16.94 16.30 -16.04
C PHE A 123 15.94 16.36 -17.20
N ARG A 124 15.17 17.45 -17.35
CA ARG A 124 14.36 17.64 -18.55
C ARG A 124 15.28 17.68 -19.77
N LEU A 125 15.09 16.73 -20.68
CA LEU A 125 15.77 16.60 -21.97
C LEU A 125 15.78 17.88 -22.81
N SER A 126 14.88 18.85 -22.55
CA SER A 126 14.89 20.16 -23.17
C SER A 126 16.10 21.02 -22.80
N THR A 127 16.66 20.85 -21.60
CA THR A 127 17.84 21.60 -21.11
C THR A 127 19.12 21.10 -21.79
N TRP A 128 19.13 19.83 -22.22
CA TRP A 128 20.26 19.16 -22.87
C TRP A 128 20.18 19.17 -24.40
N ARG A 129 19.05 19.61 -24.99
CA ARG A 129 18.90 19.76 -26.45
C ARG A 129 20.02 20.55 -27.14
N PRO A 130 20.57 21.66 -26.61
CA PRO A 130 21.66 22.36 -27.28
C PRO A 130 22.98 21.58 -27.29
N LEU A 131 23.20 20.64 -26.36
CA LEU A 131 24.38 19.76 -26.33
C LEU A 131 24.35 18.69 -27.43
N PHE A 132 23.18 18.34 -27.94
CA PHE A 132 23.02 17.44 -29.09
C PHE A 132 22.98 18.17 -30.43
N SER A 133 23.16 19.50 -30.44
CA SER A 133 23.30 20.26 -31.69
C SER A 133 24.70 20.05 -32.30
N PRO A 134 24.80 19.83 -33.63
CA PRO A 134 26.02 19.32 -34.28
C PRO A 134 27.20 20.32 -34.29
N ALA A 135 26.99 21.58 -33.92
CA ALA A 135 28.02 22.62 -34.00
C ALA A 135 29.19 22.44 -33.00
N TRP A 136 28.96 21.76 -31.87
CA TRP A 136 29.94 21.67 -30.77
C TRP A 136 30.84 20.43 -30.83
N ARG A 137 30.46 19.42 -31.64
CA ARG A 137 31.19 18.15 -31.75
C ARG A 137 32.63 18.34 -32.18
N TYR A 138 32.88 19.21 -33.17
CA TYR A 138 34.23 19.44 -33.68
C TYR A 138 35.15 20.12 -32.66
N SER A 139 34.63 21.10 -31.91
CA SER A 139 35.41 21.80 -30.88
C SER A 139 35.77 20.87 -29.70
N THR A 140 34.84 20.01 -29.28
CA THR A 140 35.10 19.02 -28.22
C THR A 140 36.06 17.90 -28.66
N LEU A 141 35.97 17.45 -29.92
CA LEU A 141 36.91 16.48 -30.49
C LEU A 141 38.33 17.04 -30.57
N LEU A 142 38.49 18.31 -30.98
CA LEU A 142 39.79 18.98 -30.97
C LEU A 142 40.38 19.07 -29.56
N LEU A 143 39.56 19.41 -28.57
CA LEU A 143 39.99 19.48 -27.17
C LEU A 143 40.40 18.12 -26.61
N LEU A 144 39.73 17.04 -27.03
CA LEU A 144 40.02 15.68 -26.60
C LEU A 144 41.25 15.07 -27.30
N LEU A 145 41.62 15.57 -28.48
CA LEU A 145 42.81 15.15 -29.23
C LEU A 145 44.12 15.80 -28.75
N LEU A 146 44.04 16.93 -28.04
CA LEU A 146 45.22 17.60 -27.45
C LEU A 146 45.99 16.72 -26.45
N PRO A 147 45.36 16.11 -25.42
CA PRO A 147 46.09 15.28 -24.46
C PRO A 147 46.79 14.06 -25.07
N PRO A 148 46.19 13.25 -25.98
CA PRO A 148 46.90 12.15 -26.60
C PRO A 148 48.00 12.62 -27.56
N ALA A 149 47.83 13.74 -28.27
CA ALA A 149 48.90 14.29 -29.10
C ALA A 149 50.10 14.78 -28.25
N ALA A 150 49.84 15.42 -27.11
CA ALA A 150 50.88 15.85 -26.17
C ALA A 150 51.56 14.64 -25.51
N ALA A 151 50.79 13.63 -25.10
CA ALA A 151 51.33 12.39 -24.54
C ALA A 151 52.18 11.62 -25.57
N TRP A 152 51.76 11.60 -26.83
CA TRP A 152 52.51 10.98 -27.91
C TRP A 152 53.82 11.73 -28.22
N GLN A 153 53.82 13.06 -28.20
CA GLN A 153 55.05 13.83 -28.33
C GLN A 153 56.00 13.63 -27.14
N LEU A 154 55.47 13.58 -25.91
CA LEU A 154 56.26 13.26 -24.72
C LEU A 154 56.89 11.87 -24.82
N GLN A 155 56.11 10.85 -25.20
CA GLN A 155 56.64 9.49 -25.41
C GLN A 155 57.71 9.45 -26.51
N ARG A 156 57.52 10.19 -27.61
CA ARG A 156 58.51 10.30 -28.67
C ARG A 156 59.80 10.95 -28.17
N LEU A 157 59.72 12.02 -27.39
CA LEU A 157 60.88 12.69 -26.80
C LEU A 157 61.61 11.81 -25.78
N PHE A 158 60.88 11.06 -24.96
CA PHE A 158 61.48 10.07 -24.04
C PHE A 158 62.15 8.92 -24.79
N ALA A 159 61.55 8.43 -25.88
CA ALA A 159 62.14 7.38 -26.71
C ALA A 159 63.43 7.83 -27.42
N THR A 160 63.54 9.11 -27.78
CA THR A 160 64.79 9.66 -28.35
C THR A 160 65.86 9.93 -27.30
N ASN A 161 65.48 10.31 -26.06
CA ASN A 161 66.44 10.59 -24.98
C ASN A 161 67.05 9.33 -24.34
N PHE A 162 66.43 8.16 -24.50
CA PHE A 162 66.96 6.89 -23.97
C PHE A 162 68.01 6.19 -24.87
N ARG A 163 68.48 6.86 -25.94
CA ARG A 163 69.52 6.34 -26.86
C ARG A 163 70.89 7.02 -26.74
N HIS A 164 71.15 7.76 -25.65
CA HIS A 164 72.48 8.25 -25.31
C HIS A 164 72.91 7.80 -23.92
#